data_AF-A0A2H5DZP5-F1
#
_entry.id   AF-A0A2H5DZP5-F1
#
_cell.length_a   1.000
_cell.length_b   1.000
_cell.length_c   1.000
_cell.angle_alpha   90.00
_cell.angle_beta   90.00
_cell.angle_gamma   90.00
#
_symmetry.space_group_name_H-M   'P 1'
#
loop_
_entity.id
_entity.type
_entity.pdbx_description
1 polymer ?
#
loop_
_entity_poly.entity_id
_entity_poly.type
_entity_poly.pdbx_seq_one_letter_code
_entity_poly.pdbx_strand_id
1 'polypeptide(L)'
;MAITLKCTARRMAGGAGHEHISHLWWDRVEDGKRVLESGYFTRDQMVAYIEKNGNTSVWCPDRNPQLRGAWVHVHSNGRIKYVQTVADGRKTDNLLALPLK
;
A
#
# COMPACT_ATOMS: atom_id res chain seq x y z
N MET A 1 13.20 -5.00 16.04
CA MET A 1 11.77 -5.19 15.70
C MET A 1 11.44 -4.21 14.60
N ALA A 2 10.88 -4.68 13.49
CA ALA A 2 10.52 -3.83 12.36
C ALA A 2 9.05 -3.43 12.47
N ILE A 3 8.78 -2.12 12.44
CA ILE A 3 7.42 -1.59 12.39
C ILE A 3 7.14 -1.21 10.94
N THR A 4 6.06 -1.76 10.37
CA THR A 4 5.62 -1.46 9.01
C THR A 4 4.12 -1.22 8.96
N LEU A 5 3.63 -0.64 7.87
CA LEU A 5 2.20 -0.58 7.58
C LEU A 5 1.81 -1.70 6.62
N LYS A 6 0.81 -2.50 7.00
CA LYS A 6 0.17 -3.49 6.14
C LYS A 6 -1.12 -2.91 5.57
N CYS A 7 -1.24 -2.80 4.25
CA CYS A 7 -2.49 -2.37 3.62
C CYS A 7 -3.59 -3.43 3.77
N THR A 8 -4.81 -3.00 4.05
CA THR A 8 -5.95 -3.90 4.37
C THR A 8 -7.18 -3.65 3.51
N ALA A 9 -7.42 -2.42 3.07
CA ALA A 9 -8.52 -2.07 2.17
C ALA A 9 -8.15 -0.83 1.33
N ARG A 10 -8.91 -0.58 0.27
CA ARG A 10 -8.75 0.60 -0.57
C ARG A 10 -10.09 1.25 -0.90
N ARG A 11 -10.05 2.52 -1.31
CA ARG A 11 -11.19 3.22 -1.93
C ARG A 11 -10.76 3.84 -3.25
N MET A 12 -11.63 3.78 -4.25
CA MET A 12 -11.37 4.34 -5.59
C MET A 12 -12.05 5.68 -5.81
N ALA A 13 -11.44 6.52 -6.64
CA ALA A 13 -12.00 7.76 -7.16
C ALA A 13 -11.84 7.81 -8.68
N GLY A 14 -12.87 7.34 -9.39
CA GLY A 14 -12.89 7.15 -10.85
C GLY A 14 -12.03 5.97 -11.30
N GLY A 15 -12.26 5.39 -12.48
CA GLY A 15 -11.36 4.39 -13.08
C GLY A 15 -11.06 3.11 -12.26
N ALA A 16 -10.10 2.31 -12.76
CA ALA A 16 -9.73 1.02 -12.18
C ALA A 16 -8.23 0.88 -11.87
N GLY A 17 -7.39 1.79 -12.36
CA GLY A 17 -5.94 1.78 -12.15
C GLY A 17 -5.50 2.28 -10.77
N HIS A 18 -4.23 2.04 -10.42
CA HIS A 18 -3.64 2.44 -9.13
C HIS A 18 -3.69 3.95 -8.87
N GLU A 19 -3.57 4.74 -9.93
CA GLU A 19 -3.64 6.19 -9.89
C GLU A 19 -4.98 6.71 -9.36
N HIS A 20 -6.01 5.87 -9.39
CA HIS A 20 -7.34 6.18 -8.90
C HIS A 20 -7.61 5.74 -7.45
N ILE A 21 -6.65 5.13 -6.77
CA ILE A 21 -6.78 4.85 -5.34
C ILE A 21 -6.77 6.19 -4.60
N SER A 22 -7.87 6.49 -3.91
CA SER A 22 -8.05 7.72 -3.15
C SER A 22 -7.68 7.57 -1.68
N HIS A 23 -7.96 6.39 -1.10
CA HIS A 23 -7.69 6.08 0.29
C HIS A 23 -7.18 4.64 0.43
N LEU A 24 -6.30 4.43 1.40
CA LEU A 24 -5.80 3.13 1.81
C LEU A 24 -5.94 2.97 3.30
N TRP A 25 -6.58 1.87 3.71
CA TRP A 25 -6.60 1.43 5.09
C TRP A 25 -5.36 0.60 5.36
N TRP A 26 -4.84 0.74 6.57
CA TRP A 26 -3.62 0.07 6.98
C TRP A 26 -3.71 -0.36 8.44
N ASP A 27 -2.94 -1.39 8.76
CA ASP A 27 -2.61 -1.83 10.11
C ASP A 27 -1.10 -1.59 10.33
N ARG A 28 -0.75 -0.86 11.39
CA ARG A 28 0.63 -0.75 11.85
C ARG A 28 0.98 -2.06 12.55
N VAL A 29 1.94 -2.78 12.00
CA VAL A 29 2.32 -4.11 12.46
C VAL A 29 3.75 -4.13 12.97
N GLU A 30 3.95 -4.78 14.12
CA GLU A 30 5.25 -5.13 14.67
C GLU A 30 5.62 -6.55 14.22
N ASP A 31 6.81 -6.68 13.62
CA ASP A 31 7.36 -7.92 13.07
C ASP A 31 6.37 -8.68 12.16
N GLY A 32 5.49 -7.93 11.47
CA GLY A 32 4.49 -8.46 10.54
C GLY A 32 3.36 -9.28 11.19
N LYS A 33 3.31 -9.37 12.52
CA LYS A 33 2.41 -10.28 13.25
C LYS A 33 1.43 -9.53 14.14
N ARG A 34 1.94 -8.59 14.94
CA ARG A 34 1.14 -7.92 15.96
C ARG A 34 0.64 -6.59 15.42
N VAL A 35 -0.68 -6.44 15.31
CA VAL A 35 -1.30 -5.13 15.03
C VAL A 35 -1.18 -4.25 16.26
N LEU A 36 -0.58 -3.08 16.10
CA LEU A 36 -0.43 -2.06 17.13
C LEU A 36 -1.53 -0.99 17.00
N GLU A 37 -1.87 -0.63 15.78
CA GLU A 37 -2.80 0.44 15.45
C GLU A 37 -3.39 0.19 14.06
N SER A 38 -4.59 0.67 13.79
CA SER A 38 -5.21 0.66 12.47
C SER A 38 -5.67 2.06 12.10
N GLY A 39 -5.63 2.39 10.83
CA GLY A 39 -6.04 3.70 10.34
C GLY A 39 -6.27 3.71 8.84
N TYR A 40 -6.39 4.91 8.29
CA TYR A 40 -6.39 5.11 6.86
C TYR A 40 -5.59 6.36 6.50
N PHE A 41 -5.05 6.35 5.29
CA PHE A 41 -4.46 7.53 4.66
C PHE A 41 -5.18 7.83 3.36
N THR A 42 -5.28 9.11 3.04
CA THR A 42 -5.48 9.55 1.66
C THR A 42 -4.27 9.15 0.81
N ARG A 43 -4.43 9.13 -0.53
CA ARG A 43 -3.31 8.87 -1.46
C ARG A 43 -2.11 9.77 -1.16
N ASP A 44 -2.33 11.07 -0.98
CA ASP A 44 -1.25 12.03 -0.78
C ASP A 44 -0.53 11.82 0.56
N GLN A 45 -1.28 11.47 1.61
CA GLN A 45 -0.70 11.10 2.91
C GLN A 45 0.13 9.81 2.82
N MET A 46 -0.33 8.80 2.07
CA MET A 46 0.43 7.56 1.89
C MET A 46 1.70 7.81 1.08
N VAL A 47 1.63 8.63 0.02
CA VAL A 47 2.80 9.06 -0.76
C VAL A 47 3.81 9.75 0.15
N ALA A 48 3.38 10.76 0.92
CA ALA A 48 4.25 11.49 1.84
C ALA A 48 4.87 10.57 2.91
N TYR A 49 4.10 9.58 3.40
CA TYR A 49 4.59 8.60 4.37
C TYR A 49 5.72 7.75 3.77
N ILE A 50 5.55 7.20 2.56
CA ILE A 50 6.56 6.36 1.92
C ILE A 50 7.79 7.18 1.54
N GLU A 51 7.64 8.40 1.03
CA GLU A 51 8.76 9.29 0.72
C GLU A 51 9.59 9.62 1.98
N LYS A 52 8.94 9.75 3.14
CA LYS A 52 9.60 10.01 4.42
C LYS A 52 10.29 8.77 5.03
N ASN A 53 9.66 7.59 4.94
CA ASN A 53 10.10 6.39 5.66
C ASN A 53 10.79 5.34 4.77
N GLY A 54 10.77 5.52 3.45
CA GLY A 54 11.35 4.62 2.47
C GLY A 54 10.39 3.55 1.94
N ASN A 55 10.78 2.92 0.84
CA ASN A 55 9.96 1.97 0.06
C ASN A 55 9.68 0.64 0.78
N THR A 56 10.36 0.35 1.89
CA THR A 56 10.16 -0.85 2.72
C THR A 56 9.34 -0.57 3.99
N SER A 57 8.65 0.57 4.06
CA SER A 57 7.83 0.96 5.21
C SER A 57 6.37 0.50 5.10
N VAL A 58 5.88 0.24 3.89
CA VAL A 58 4.49 -0.13 3.62
C VAL A 58 4.44 -1.34 2.68
N TRP A 59 3.65 -2.35 3.01
CA TRP A 59 3.46 -3.54 2.19
C TRP A 59 1.98 -3.92 2.08
N CYS A 60 1.66 -4.68 1.03
CA CYS A 60 0.34 -5.21 0.78
C CYS A 60 0.40 -6.75 0.75
N PRO A 61 -0.47 -7.46 1.49
CA PRO A 61 -0.53 -8.92 1.40
C PRO A 61 -0.91 -9.37 -0.02
N ASP A 62 -0.47 -10.57 -0.39
CA ASP A 62 -0.93 -11.21 -1.62
C ASP A 62 -2.31 -11.85 -1.42
N ARG A 63 -3.05 -12.02 -2.53
CA ARG A 63 -4.31 -12.80 -2.52
C ARG A 63 -4.06 -14.23 -2.11
N ASN A 64 -2.90 -14.79 -2.49
CA ASN A 64 -2.45 -16.07 -2.00
C ASN A 64 -1.65 -15.87 -0.70
N PRO A 65 -2.18 -16.31 0.47
CA PRO A 65 -1.49 -16.14 1.75
C PRO A 65 -0.18 -16.94 1.86
N GLN A 66 0.10 -17.86 0.92
CA GLN A 66 1.36 -18.60 0.86
C GLN A 66 2.48 -17.79 0.18
N LEU A 67 2.14 -16.74 -0.58
CA LEU A 67 3.11 -15.88 -1.22
C LEU A 67 3.49 -14.72 -0.29
N ARG A 68 4.72 -14.24 -0.45
CA ARG A 68 5.14 -13.01 0.21
C ARG A 68 4.34 -11.84 -0.37
N GLY A 69 3.93 -10.91 0.49
CA GLY A 69 3.32 -9.66 0.05
C GLY A 69 4.27 -8.80 -0.79
N ALA A 70 3.74 -7.75 -1.37
CA ALA A 70 4.47 -6.79 -2.20
C ALA A 70 4.72 -5.48 -1.42
N TRP A 71 5.86 -4.84 -1.64
CA TRP A 71 6.14 -3.51 -1.07
C TRP A 71 5.38 -2.44 -1.84
N VAL A 72 4.95 -1.37 -1.17
CA VAL A 72 4.23 -0.26 -1.78
C VAL A 72 5.21 0.87 -2.07
N HIS A 73 5.31 1.25 -3.34
CA HIS A 73 6.21 2.29 -3.82
C HIS A 73 5.41 3.48 -4.34
N VAL A 74 6.04 4.65 -4.31
CA VAL A 74 5.52 5.86 -4.95
C VAL A 74 5.87 5.84 -6.44
N HIS A 75 4.88 6.15 -7.26
CA HIS A 75 5.00 6.32 -8.70
C HIS A 75 4.38 7.65 -9.14
N SER A 76 4.76 8.11 -10.33
CA SER A 76 4.19 9.29 -10.97
C SER A 76 3.96 8.99 -12.44
N ASN A 77 2.82 9.45 -12.97
CA ASN A 77 2.52 9.43 -14.41
C ASN A 77 2.78 10.80 -15.08
N GLY A 78 3.50 11.69 -14.39
CA GLY A 78 3.77 13.07 -14.84
C GLY A 78 2.67 14.07 -14.51
N ARG A 79 1.49 13.63 -14.04
CA ARG A 79 0.39 14.51 -13.60
C ARG A 79 0.11 14.40 -12.11
N ILE A 80 0.08 13.17 -11.59
CA ILE A 80 -0.17 12.88 -10.19
C ILE A 80 0.82 11.85 -9.67
N LYS A 81 1.17 11.96 -8.39
CA LYS A 81 1.82 10.88 -7.65
C LYS A 81 0.76 9.92 -7.11
N TYR A 82 1.08 8.64 -7.13
CA TYR A 82 0.22 7.58 -6.62
C TYR A 82 1.07 6.43 -6.09
N VAL A 83 0.42 5.44 -5.50
CA VAL A 83 1.10 4.28 -4.93
C VAL A 83 0.78 3.02 -5.72
N GLN A 84 1.77 2.16 -5.91
CA GLN A 84 1.66 0.89 -6.60
C GLN A 84 2.54 -0.15 -5.92
N THR A 85 2.10 -1.41 -5.93
CA THR A 85 2.87 -2.51 -5.37
C THR A 85 3.97 -2.98 -6.30
N VAL A 86 5.10 -3.35 -5.71
CA VAL A 86 6.28 -3.89 -6.37
C VAL A 86 6.75 -5.13 -5.61
N ALA A 87 6.86 -6.26 -6.32
CA ALA A 87 7.44 -7.50 -5.82
C ALA A 87 8.56 -7.93 -6.78
N ASP A 88 9.73 -8.26 -6.22
CA ASP A 88 10.91 -8.68 -6.99
C ASP A 88 11.26 -7.74 -8.16
N GLY A 89 11.13 -6.43 -7.93
CA GLY A 89 11.40 -5.38 -8.92
C GLY A 89 10.32 -5.22 -9.99
N ARG A 90 9.23 -5.99 -9.94
CA ARG A 90 8.12 -5.93 -10.89
C ARG A 90 6.88 -5.32 -10.25
N LYS A 91 6.20 -4.46 -11.00
CA LYS A 91 4.90 -3.89 -10.61
C LYS A 91 3.84 -4.99 -10.51
N THR A 92 3.00 -4.93 -9.48
CA THR A 92 1.91 -5.87 -9.25
C THR A 92 0.61 -5.14 -8.87
N ASP A 93 -0.50 -5.87 -8.88
CA ASP A 93 -1.85 -5.36 -8.61
C ASP A 93 -2.37 -5.69 -7.20
N ASN A 94 -1.47 -5.99 -6.24
CA ASN A 94 -1.86 -6.39 -4.88
C ASN A 94 -2.72 -5.32 -4.20
N LEU A 95 -2.45 -4.03 -4.42
CA LEU A 95 -3.34 -2.97 -3.91
C LEU A 95 -4.73 -3.04 -4.55
N LEU A 96 -4.82 -3.21 -5.87
CA LEU A 96 -6.11 -3.33 -6.57
C LEU A 96 -6.88 -4.60 -6.17
N ALA A 97 -6.17 -5.60 -5.66
CA ALA A 97 -6.76 -6.81 -5.10
C ALA A 97 -7.40 -6.64 -3.72
N LEU A 98 -7.13 -5.54 -3.01
CA LEU A 98 -7.69 -5.30 -1.69
C LEU A 98 -9.22 -5.08 -1.74
N PRO A 99 -9.93 -5.44 -0.67
CA PRO A 99 -11.34 -5.10 -0.49
C PRO A 99 -11.61 -3.60 -0.67
N LEU A 100 -12.78 -3.28 -1.25
CA LEU A 100 -13.27 -1.92 -1.34
C LEU A 100 -13.93 -1.48 -0.02
N LYS A 101 -13.78 -0.21 0.32
CA LYS A 101 -14.50 0.50 1.40
C LYS A 101 -15.11 1.81 0.91
#